data_AF-A0A6M0R6J7-F1
#
_entry.id   AF-A0A6M0R6J7-F1
#
_cell.length_a   1.000
_cell.length_b   1.000
_cell.length_c   1.000
_cell.angle_alpha   90.00
_cell.angle_beta   90.00
_cell.angle_gamma   90.00
#
_symmetry.space_group_name_H-M   'P 1'
#
loop_
_entity.id
_entity.type
_entity.pdbx_description
1 polymer ?
#
loop_
_entity_poly.entity_id
_entity_poly.type
_entity_poly.pdbx_seq_one_letter_code
_entity_poly.pdbx_strand_id
1 'polypeptide(L)'
;MWIFFIFIIISAVSLYICRNNYKNRSIELYNNLKNFNQEIEELYYSMPNNHQEKFLSLLNPKWKNNFLSILTRNFNYANNVWALQNQIAEQEELFIALQKFSGKI
;
A
#
# COMPACT_ATOMS: atom_id res chain seq x y z
N MET A 1 18.33 1.14 44.48
CA MET A 1 17.01 0.56 44.16
C MET A 1 16.06 1.56 43.49
N TRP A 2 15.86 2.76 44.02
CA TRP A 2 14.98 3.77 43.39
C TRP A 2 15.30 4.13 41.92
N ILE A 3 16.58 4.28 41.59
CA ILE A 3 17.02 4.56 40.20
C ILE A 3 16.61 3.43 39.24
N PHE A 4 16.65 2.18 39.69
CA PHE A 4 16.25 1.02 38.90
C PHE A 4 14.74 1.02 38.61
N PHE A 5 13.92 1.38 39.60
CA PHE A 5 12.47 1.54 39.40
C PHE A 5 12.13 2.67 38.43
N ILE A 6 12.84 3.81 38.52
CA ILE A 6 12.68 4.92 37.57
C ILE A 6 13.02 4.46 36.14
N PHE A 7 14.10 3.70 35.97
CA PHE A 7 14.48 3.15 34.66
C PHE A 7 13.44 2.20 34.07
N ILE A 8 12.84 1.32 34.89
CA ILE A 8 11.75 0.43 34.47
C ILE A 8 10.55 1.24 34.00
N ILE A 9 10.16 2.28 34.74
CA ILE A 9 9.01 3.13 34.39
C ILE A 9 9.26 3.87 33.07
N ILE A 10 10.44 4.47 32.90
CA ILE A 10 10.79 5.17 31.65
C ILE A 10 10.76 4.18 30.48
N SER A 11 11.35 2.99 30.65
CA SER A 11 11.38 1.95 29.61
C SER A 11 9.96 1.50 29.23
N ALA A 12 9.08 1.29 30.20
CA ALA A 12 7.69 0.91 29.95
C ALA A 12 6.92 2.00 29.18
N VAL A 13 7.11 3.28 29.55
CA VAL A 13 6.50 4.42 28.84
C VAL A 13 7.04 4.54 27.42
N SER A 14 8.35 4.43 27.22
CA SER A 14 8.96 4.46 25.89
C SER A 14 8.43 3.34 25.00
N LEU A 15 8.35 2.10 25.50
CA LEU A 15 7.78 0.97 24.77
C LEU A 15 6.31 1.21 24.39
N TYR A 16 5.52 1.79 25.30
CA TYR A 16 4.12 2.13 25.04
C TYR A 16 3.98 3.16 23.91
N ILE A 17 4.76 4.26 23.97
CA ILE A 17 4.75 5.31 22.93
C ILE A 17 5.20 4.73 21.58
N CYS A 18 6.29 3.95 21.55
CA CYS A 18 6.78 3.30 20.32
C CYS A 18 5.72 2.38 19.71
N ARG A 19 5.05 1.55 20.53
CA ARG A 19 3.98 0.66 20.08
C ARG A 19 2.82 1.44 19.48
N ASN A 20 2.41 2.54 20.12
CA ASN A 20 1.31 3.37 19.62
C ASN A 20 1.68 4.04 18.29
N ASN A 21 2.89 4.58 18.18
CA ASN A 21 3.39 5.20 16.95
C ASN A 21 3.47 4.18 15.80
N TYR A 22 3.95 2.95 16.07
CA TYR A 22 4.00 1.90 15.07
C TYR A 22 2.60 1.49 14.58
N LYS A 23 1.64 1.37 15.52
CA LYS A 23 0.24 1.09 15.18
C LYS A 23 -0.35 2.21 14.32
N ASN A 24 -0.16 3.47 14.70
CA ASN A 24 -0.64 4.62 13.93
C ASN A 24 -0.04 4.65 12.53
N ARG A 25 1.27 4.41 12.41
CA ARG A 25 1.95 4.35 11.11
C ARG A 25 1.41 3.23 10.23
N SER A 26 1.14 2.05 10.80
CA SER A 26 0.55 0.94 10.05
C SER A 26 -0.85 1.28 9.54
N ILE A 27 -1.67 1.97 10.34
CA ILE A 27 -3.01 2.42 9.94
C ILE A 27 -2.93 3.46 8.82
N GLU A 28 -2.03 4.42 8.95
CA GLU A 28 -1.78 5.45 7.93
C GLU A 28 -1.38 4.80 6.60
N LEU A 29 -0.38 3.91 6.61
CA LEU A 29 0.08 3.22 5.41
C LEU A 29 -1.01 2.33 4.79
N TYR A 30 -1.81 1.67 5.61
CA TYR A 30 -2.96 0.89 5.15
C TYR A 30 -3.95 1.79 4.39
N ASN A 31 -4.31 2.94 4.97
CA ASN A 31 -5.23 3.89 4.34
C ASN A 31 -4.65 4.47 3.05
N ASN A 32 -3.36 4.82 3.04
CA ASN A 32 -2.68 5.31 1.85
C ASN A 32 -2.70 4.26 0.73
N LEU A 33 -2.37 2.99 1.04
CA LEU A 33 -2.41 1.90 0.08
C LEU A 33 -3.83 1.66 -0.47
N LYS A 34 -4.84 1.76 0.40
CA LYS A 34 -6.24 1.65 -0.01
C LYS A 34 -6.65 2.77 -0.97
N ASN A 35 -6.31 4.03 -0.65
CA ASN A 35 -6.59 5.17 -1.51
C ASN A 35 -5.87 5.03 -2.86
N PHE A 36 -4.62 4.57 -2.83
CA PHE A 36 -3.82 4.38 -4.02
C PHE A 36 -4.40 3.29 -4.94
N ASN A 37 -4.87 2.18 -4.36
CA ASN A 37 -5.61 1.15 -5.09
C ASN A 37 -6.88 1.70 -5.75
N GLN A 38 -7.58 2.61 -5.08
CA GLN A 38 -8.75 3.28 -5.65
C GLN A 38 -8.38 4.20 -6.83
N GLU A 39 -7.29 4.97 -6.72
CA GLU A 39 -6.80 5.80 -7.84
C GLU A 39 -6.40 4.96 -9.06
N ILE A 40 -5.81 3.79 -8.83
CA ILE A 40 -5.51 2.82 -9.88
C ILE A 40 -6.80 2.34 -10.57
N GLU A 41 -7.82 1.94 -9.79
CA GLU A 41 -9.13 1.49 -10.29
C GLU A 41 -9.80 2.60 -11.13
N GLU A 42 -9.85 3.82 -10.61
CA GLU A 42 -10.44 4.99 -11.28
C GLU A 42 -9.71 5.33 -12.58
N LEU A 43 -8.36 5.34 -12.57
CA LEU A 43 -7.58 5.60 -13.78
C LEU A 43 -7.83 4.51 -14.83
N TYR A 44 -7.86 3.25 -14.42
CA TYR A 44 -8.10 2.14 -15.32
C TYR A 44 -9.45 2.24 -16.02
N TYR A 45 -10.52 2.44 -15.25
CA TYR A 45 -11.87 2.56 -15.80
C TYR A 45 -12.15 3.87 -16.53
N SER A 46 -11.32 4.90 -16.34
CA SER A 46 -11.39 6.13 -17.14
C SER A 46 -10.91 5.94 -18.60
N MET A 47 -10.13 4.89 -18.88
CA MET A 47 -9.67 4.59 -20.24
C MET A 47 -10.75 3.87 -21.06
N PRO A 48 -10.74 3.97 -22.41
CA PRO A 48 -11.62 3.17 -23.26
C PRO A 48 -11.35 1.65 -23.13
N ASN A 49 -12.38 0.82 -23.30
CA ASN A 49 -12.29 -0.65 -23.10
C ASN A 49 -11.16 -1.31 -23.91
N ASN A 50 -10.89 -0.87 -25.14
CA ASN A 50 -9.78 -1.41 -25.94
C ASN A 50 -8.40 -1.11 -25.33
N HIS A 51 -8.24 0.03 -24.67
CA HIS A 51 -7.02 0.40 -23.93
C HIS A 51 -6.92 -0.40 -22.63
N GLN A 52 -8.04 -0.60 -21.94
CA GLN A 52 -8.10 -1.44 -20.73
C GLN A 52 -7.63 -2.88 -21.01
N GLU A 53 -8.15 -3.52 -22.07
CA GLU A 53 -7.77 -4.88 -22.47
C GLU A 53 -6.31 -4.95 -22.92
N LYS A 54 -5.85 -3.94 -23.67
CA LYS A 54 -4.47 -3.84 -24.14
C LYS A 54 -3.49 -3.66 -22.97
N PHE A 55 -3.83 -2.86 -21.96
CA PHE A 55 -2.99 -2.74 -20.77
C PHE A 55 -2.85 -4.08 -20.04
N LEU A 56 -3.98 -4.78 -19.81
CA LEU A 56 -3.98 -6.09 -19.14
C LEU A 56 -3.18 -7.17 -19.86
N SER A 57 -3.06 -7.10 -21.19
CA SER A 57 -2.28 -8.07 -21.98
C SER A 57 -0.77 -7.80 -21.96
N LEU A 58 -0.36 -6.57 -21.64
CA LEU A 58 1.05 -6.16 -21.53
C LEU A 58 1.65 -6.47 -20.14
N LEU A 59 0.81 -6.69 -19.13
CA LEU A 59 1.27 -7.01 -17.78
C LEU A 59 1.86 -8.42 -17.71
N ASN A 60 3.01 -8.55 -17.04
CA ASN A 60 3.53 -9.86 -16.64
C ASN A 60 2.56 -10.56 -15.66
N PRO A 61 2.64 -11.90 -15.48
CA PRO A 61 1.68 -12.63 -14.65
C PRO A 61 1.59 -12.16 -13.20
N LYS A 62 2.72 -11.78 -12.58
CA LYS A 62 2.76 -11.28 -11.19
C LYS A 62 1.96 -9.97 -11.08
N TRP A 63 2.29 -9.01 -11.94
CA TRP A 63 1.64 -7.70 -11.98
C TRP A 63 0.16 -7.81 -12.34
N LYS A 64 -0.17 -8.69 -13.28
CA LYS A 64 -1.55 -8.94 -13.68
C LYS A 64 -2.39 -9.49 -12.53
N ASN A 65 -1.88 -10.47 -11.79
CA ASN A 65 -2.57 -11.02 -10.62
C ASN A 65 -2.77 -9.96 -9.53
N ASN A 66 -1.73 -9.17 -9.27
CA ASN A 66 -1.79 -8.06 -8.33
C ASN A 66 -2.87 -7.04 -8.74
N PHE A 67 -2.83 -6.58 -9.99
CA PHE A 67 -3.77 -5.63 -10.55
C PHE A 67 -5.21 -6.15 -10.54
N LEU A 68 -5.44 -7.40 -10.94
CA LEU A 68 -6.76 -8.02 -10.88
C LEU A 68 -7.30 -8.11 -9.44
N SER A 69 -6.44 -8.34 -8.44
CA SER A 69 -6.88 -8.33 -7.05
C SER A 69 -7.36 -6.95 -6.58
N ILE A 70 -6.80 -5.86 -7.13
CA ILE A 70 -7.27 -4.48 -6.91
C ILE A 70 -8.66 -4.31 -7.55
N LEU A 71 -8.78 -4.62 -8.84
CA LEU A 71 -10.02 -4.44 -9.60
C LEU A 71 -11.18 -5.28 -9.06
N THR A 72 -10.89 -6.47 -8.54
CA THR A 72 -11.90 -7.36 -7.93
C THR A 72 -12.16 -7.06 -6.44
N ARG A 73 -11.52 -6.02 -5.89
CA ARG A 73 -11.59 -5.63 -4.46
C ARG A 73 -11.23 -6.75 -3.49
N ASN A 74 -10.44 -7.72 -3.96
CA ASN A 74 -9.90 -8.85 -3.19
C ASN A 74 -8.42 -8.67 -2.84
N PHE A 75 -7.92 -7.43 -2.88
CA PHE A 75 -6.54 -7.10 -2.53
C PHE A 75 -6.26 -7.42 -1.06
N ASN A 76 -5.24 -8.25 -0.81
CA ASN A 76 -4.86 -8.64 0.55
C ASN A 76 -3.84 -7.65 1.13
N TYR A 77 -4.32 -6.76 2.00
CA TYR A 77 -3.50 -5.77 2.67
C TYR A 77 -2.65 -6.40 3.78
N ALA A 78 -1.35 -6.10 3.78
CA ALA A 78 -0.47 -6.56 4.84
C ALA A 78 -0.79 -5.89 6.19
N ASN A 79 -0.40 -6.55 7.28
CA ASN A 79 -0.72 -6.15 8.65
C ASN A 79 0.44 -5.47 9.40
N ASN A 80 1.58 -5.26 8.73
CA ASN A 80 2.77 -4.66 9.32
C ASN A 80 3.35 -3.60 8.39
N VAL A 81 4.08 -2.65 8.98
CA VAL A 81 4.59 -1.45 8.30
C VAL A 81 5.47 -1.80 7.10
N TRP A 82 6.40 -2.74 7.27
CA TRP A 82 7.36 -3.08 6.22
C TRP A 82 6.68 -3.70 5.00
N ALA A 83 5.78 -4.66 5.23
CA ALA A 83 5.04 -5.29 4.15
C ALA A 83 4.08 -4.30 3.46
N LEU A 84 3.45 -3.38 4.21
CA LEU A 84 2.64 -2.30 3.63
C LEU A 84 3.48 -1.36 2.75
N GLN A 85 4.68 -0.99 3.18
CA GLN A 85 5.58 -0.16 2.38
C GLN A 85 5.99 -0.85 1.07
N ASN A 86 6.30 -2.15 1.12
CA ASN A 86 6.60 -2.91 -0.09
C ASN A 86 5.39 -2.97 -1.03
N GLN A 87 4.19 -3.20 -0.50
CA GLN A 87 2.97 -3.19 -1.31
C GLN A 87 2.74 -1.80 -1.95
N ILE A 88 2.95 -0.70 -1.21
CA ILE A 88 2.85 0.65 -1.75
C ILE A 88 3.83 0.84 -2.91
N ALA A 89 5.09 0.43 -2.77
CA ALA A 89 6.08 0.54 -3.84
C ALA A 89 5.70 -0.27 -5.09
N GLU A 90 5.20 -1.50 -4.90
CA GLU A 90 4.70 -2.32 -6.03
C GLU A 90 3.51 -1.67 -6.73
N GLN A 91 2.61 -1.02 -5.98
CA GLN A 91 1.51 -0.30 -6.59
C GLN A 91 1.96 0.96 -7.30
N GLU A 92 2.92 1.71 -6.75
CA GLU A 92 3.45 2.91 -7.37
C GLU A 92 4.04 2.62 -8.75
N GLU A 93 4.82 1.54 -8.87
CA GLU A 93 5.35 1.07 -10.15
C GLU A 93 4.23 0.74 -11.15
N LEU A 94 3.18 0.05 -10.69
CA LEU A 94 2.01 -0.31 -11.49
C LEU A 94 1.23 0.92 -11.95
N PHE A 95 1.05 1.90 -11.07
CA PHE A 95 0.35 3.15 -11.36
C PHE A 95 1.12 4.02 -12.35
N ILE A 96 2.45 4.11 -12.21
CA ILE A 96 3.30 4.81 -13.19
C ILE A 96 3.17 4.15 -14.57
N ALA A 97 3.17 2.81 -14.64
CA ALA A 97 2.98 2.10 -15.90
C ALA A 97 1.60 2.39 -16.52
N LEU A 98 0.55 2.43 -15.69
CA LEU A 98 -0.80 2.76 -16.11
C LEU A 98 -0.93 4.21 -16.60
N GLN A 99 -0.28 5.16 -15.91
CA GLN A 99 -0.26 6.58 -16.29
C GLN A 99 0.45 6.78 -17.63
N LYS A 100 1.62 6.16 -17.82
CA LYS A 100 2.35 6.19 -19.10
C LYS A 100 1.51 5.61 -20.23
N PHE A 101 0.82 4.50 -19.97
CA PHE A 101 -0.02 3.87 -20.98
C PHE A 101 -1.27 4.70 -21.32
N SER A 102 -1.87 5.36 -20.33
CA SER A 102 -3.03 6.24 -20.50
C SER A 102 -2.69 7.61 -21.11
N GLY A 103 -1.41 7.92 -21.30
CA GLY A 103 -0.95 9.22 -21.82
C GLY A 103 -1.11 10.38 -20.84
N LYS A 104 -1.23 10.09 -19.53
CA LYS A 104 -1.25 11.14 -18.49
C LYS A 104 0.15 11.66 -18.14
N ILE A 105 1.20 10.91 -18.48
CA ILE A 105 2.63 11.27 -18.35
C ILE A 105 3.41 10.68 -19.53
#